data_AF-A0A8S0G0Z7-F1
#
_entry.id   AF-A0A8S0G0Z7-F1
#
_cell.length_a   1.000
_cell.length_b   1.000
_cell.length_c   1.000
_cell.angle_alpha   90.00
_cell.angle_beta   90.00
_cell.angle_gamma   90.00
#
_symmetry.space_group_name_H-M   'P 1'
#
loop_
_entity.id
_entity.type
_entity.pdbx_description
1 polymer ?
#
loop_
_entity_poly.entity_id
_entity_poly.type
_entity_poly.pdbx_seq_one_letter_code
_entity_poly.pdbx_strand_id
1 'polypeptide(L)' 'MSEIVRELSQLGWDDNKIGKELGMDSDEVLRLKQINGLQELFADRQFSRAWTVK' A
#
# COMPACT_ATOMS: atom_id res chain seq x y z
N MET A 1 7.85 3.69 7.22
CA MET A 1 6.56 3.26 7.80
C MET A 1 5.71 2.45 6.81
N SER A 2 5.62 2.80 5.52
CA SER A 2 4.84 1.99 4.55
C SER A 2 5.42 0.58 4.32
N GLU A 3 6.74 0.42 4.24
CA GLU A 3 7.37 -0.89 4.01
C GLU A 3 7.14 -1.88 5.17
N ILE A 4 7.25 -1.44 6.43
CA ILE A 4 7.04 -2.33 7.57
C ILE A 4 5.57 -2.79 7.66
N VAL A 5 4.61 -1.91 7.34
CA VAL A 5 3.18 -2.29 7.25
C VAL A 5 2.95 -3.29 6.11
N ARG A 6 3.64 -3.11 4.97
CA ARG A 6 3.59 -4.05 3.83
C ARG A 6 4.11 -5.43 4.21
N GLU A 7 5.30 -5.50 4.82
CA GLU A 7 5.92 -6.76 5.25
C GLU A 7 5.05 -7.50 6.28
N LEU A 8 4.56 -6.79 7.32
CA LEU A 8 3.69 -7.39 8.33
C LEU A 8 2.38 -7.89 7.72
N SER A 9 1.80 -7.15 6.77
CA SER A 9 0.62 -7.61 6.04
C SER A 9 0.89 -8.84 5.17
N GLN A 10 2.07 -8.94 4.55
CA GLN A 10 2.48 -10.14 3.78
C GLN A 10 2.75 -11.35 4.69
N LEU A 11 3.15 -11.11 5.94
CA LEU A 11 3.26 -12.13 6.99
C LEU A 11 1.90 -12.54 7.58
N GLY A 12 0.78 -12.01 7.07
CA GLY A 12 -0.57 -12.37 7.47
C GLY A 12 -1.05 -11.71 8.76
N TRP A 13 -0.42 -10.61 9.19
CA TRP A 13 -0.92 -9.85 10.35
C TRP A 13 -2.19 -9.08 9.98
N ASP A 14 -3.13 -9.01 10.92
CA ASP A 14 -4.32 -8.18 10.79
C ASP A 14 -4.01 -6.70 11.09
N ASP A 15 -4.86 -5.81 10.58
CA ASP A 15 -4.62 -4.36 10.63
C ASP A 15 -4.68 -3.81 12.06
N ASN A 16 -5.49 -4.40 12.95
CA ASN A 16 -5.56 -3.99 14.36
C ASN A 16 -4.30 -4.39 15.12
N LYS A 17 -3.74 -5.57 14.81
CA LYS A 17 -2.48 -6.03 15.39
C LYS A 17 -1.32 -5.15 14.93
N ILE A 18 -1.26 -4.81 13.64
CA ILE A 18 -0.26 -3.87 13.09
C ILE A 18 -0.39 -2.51 13.77
N GLY A 19 -1.61 -1.97 13.88
CA GLY A 19 -1.87 -0.69 14.53
C GLY A 19 -1.44 -0.69 16.00
N LYS A 20 -1.81 -1.72 16.75
CA LYS A 20 -1.45 -1.85 18.17
C LYS A 20 0.06 -1.89 18.41
N GLU A 21 0.80 -2.67 17.63
CA GLU A 21 2.24 -2.85 17.84
C GLU A 21 3.07 -1.67 17.32
N LEU A 22 2.59 -0.97 16.28
CA LEU A 22 3.26 0.21 15.73
C LEU A 22 2.78 1.52 16.37
N GLY A 23 1.80 1.47 17.26
CA GLY A 23 1.18 2.67 17.85
C GLY A 23 0.41 3.52 16.83
N MET A 24 -0.17 2.87 15.81
CA MET A 24 -0.90 3.51 14.72
C MET A 24 -2.41 3.26 14.85
N ASP A 25 -3.20 4.19 14.33
CA ASP A 25 -4.63 3.98 14.17
C ASP A 25 -4.92 3.02 13.00
N SER A 26 -6.01 2.23 13.12
CA SER A 26 -6.40 1.26 12.09
C SER A 26 -6.65 1.93 10.72
N ASP A 27 -7.16 3.16 10.68
CA ASP A 27 -7.37 3.90 9.43
C ASP A 27 -6.03 4.34 8.79
N GLU A 28 -4.99 4.55 9.60
CA GLU A 28 -3.65 4.85 9.09
C GLU A 28 -3.02 3.62 8.45
N VAL A 29 -3.15 2.44 9.08
CA VAL A 29 -2.70 1.15 8.53
C VAL A 29 -3.43 0.83 7.23
N LEU A 30 -4.75 1.02 7.18
CA LEU A 30 -5.56 0.78 5.98
C LEU A 30 -5.13 1.66 4.81
N ARG A 31 -4.90 2.96 5.05
CA ARG A 31 -4.44 3.89 4.01
C ARG A 31 -3.10 3.47 3.43
N LEU A 32 -2.15 3.07 4.28
CA LEU A 32 -0.83 2.61 3.83
C LEU A 32 -0.94 1.33 2.98
N LYS A 33 -1.80 0.38 3.36
CA LYS A 33 -2.06 -0.83 2.56
C LYS A 33 -2.66 -0.51 1.19
N GLN A 34 -3.65 0.39 1.13
CA GLN A 34 -4.28 0.77 -0.13
C GLN A 34 -3.31 1.46 -1.09
N ILE A 35 -2.49 2.38 -0.59
CA ILE A 35 -1.48 3.06 -1.40
C ILE A 35 -0.45 2.05 -1.95
N ASN A 36 0.07 1.18 -1.08
CA ASN A 36 1.02 0.15 -1.49
C ASN A 36 0.40 -0.82 -2.52
N GLY A 37 -0.83 -1.27 -2.30
CA GLY A 37 -1.52 -2.20 -3.20
C GLY A 37 -1.82 -1.59 -4.58
N LEU A 38 -2.17 -0.31 -4.65
CA LEU A 38 -2.27 0.41 -5.92
C LEU A 38 -0.92 0.48 -6.61
N GLN A 39 0.15 0.81 -5.88
CA GLN A 39 1.49 0.88 -6.44
C GLN A 39 1.94 -0.46 -7.03
N GLU A 40 1.73 -1.57 -6.31
CA GLU A 40 2.04 -2.92 -6.79
C GLU A 40 1.18 -3.31 -8.02
N LEU A 41 -0.11 -2.96 -8.04
CA LEU A 41 -1.01 -3.26 -9.17
C LEU A 41 -0.58 -2.58 -10.50
N PHE A 42 0.15 -1.47 -10.41
CA PHE A 42 0.60 -0.69 -11.57
C PHE A 42 2.11 -0.77 -11.82
N ALA A 43 2.88 -1.46 -10.97
CA ALA A 43 4.34 -1.51 -11.05
C ALA A 43 4.85 -2.04 -12.40
N ASP A 44 4.17 -3.05 -12.97
CA ASP A 44 4.58 -3.71 -14.22
C ASP A 44 3.85 -3.20 -15.47
N ARG A 45 3.17 -2.06 -15.40
CA ARG A 45 2.47 -1.50 -16.57
C ARG A 45 3.36 -0.55 -17.38
N GLN A 46 3.42 -0.77 -18.70
CA GLN A 46 3.90 0.26 -19.63
C GLN A 46 2.80 1.29 -19.88
N PHE A 47 3.06 2.55 -19.49
CA PHE A 47 2.13 3.65 -19.73
C PHE A 47 2.31 4.20 -21.15
N SER A 48 1.20 4.39 -21.87
CA SER A 48 1.19 5.12 -23.15
C SER A 48 1.16 6.63 -22.91
N ARG A 49 1.63 7.42 -23.88
CA ARG A 49 1.43 8.88 -23.85
C ARG A 49 -0.06 9.18 -23.84
N ALA A 50 -0.52 9.85 -22.78
CA ALA A 50 -1.94 10.16 -22.56
C ALA A 50 -2.54 11.09 -23.63
N TRP A 51 -1.70 11.82 -24.35
CA TRP A 51 -2.12 12.73 -25.41
C TRP A 51 -1.22 12.59 -26.64
N THR A 52 -1.83 12.27 -27.77
CA THR A 52 -1.23 12.42 -29.10
C THR A 52 -1.88 13.63 -29.74
N VAL A 53 -1.21 14.79 -29.67
CA VAL A 53 -1.63 15.96 -30.44
C VAL A 53 -1.40 15.61 -31.91
N LYS A 54 -2.46 15.70 -32.74
CA LYS A 54 -2.35 15.73 -34.20
C LYS A 54 -2.63 17.14 -34.68
#